data_AF-A0A436BMV4-F1
#
_entry.id   AF-A0A436BMV4-F1
#
_cell.length_a   1.000
_cell.length_b   1.000
_cell.length_c   1.000
_cell.angle_alpha   90.00
_cell.angle_beta   90.00
_cell.angle_gamma   90.00
#
_symmetry.space_group_name_H-M   'P 1'
#
loop_
_entity.id
_entity.type
_entity.pdbx_description
1 polymer ?
#
loop_
_entity_poly.entity_id
_entity_poly.type
_entity_poly.pdbx_seq_one_letter_code
_entity_poly.pdbx_strand_id
1 'polypeptide(L)'
;VQGYKAASEEKLIEMAPDVILMMGDGKGGPSAELVFGNRALAATPAAANKALVVLDGAYMIGFGPRTSDAIRDLAKALYPEGE
;
A
#
# COMPACT_ATOMS: atom_id res chain seq x y z
N VAL A 1 11.52 13.87 13.35
CA VAL A 1 11.82 14.02 11.90
C VAL A 1 10.53 13.88 11.12
N GLN A 2 10.17 14.89 10.32
CA GLN A 2 9.07 14.85 9.36
C GLN A 2 9.61 14.38 7.99
N GLY A 3 8.84 13.57 7.26
CA GLY A 3 9.24 13.01 5.96
C GLY A 3 9.48 11.49 5.98
N TYR A 4 10.01 10.97 4.88
CA TYR A 4 10.28 9.54 4.69
C TYR A 4 11.28 9.00 5.71
N LYS A 5 11.04 7.76 6.15
CA LYS A 5 11.91 7.02 7.06
C LYS A 5 12.15 5.63 6.49
N ALA A 6 13.29 5.04 6.82
CA ALA A 6 13.55 3.65 6.50
C ALA A 6 12.48 2.76 7.17
N ALA A 7 11.90 1.85 6.39
CA ALA A 7 11.00 0.82 6.89
C ALA A 7 11.83 -0.37 7.40
N SER A 8 12.40 -0.24 8.60
CA SER A 8 13.11 -1.36 9.23
C SER A 8 12.14 -2.50 9.57
N GLU A 9 12.64 -3.74 9.60
CA GLU A 9 11.83 -4.92 9.93
C GLU A 9 11.13 -4.78 11.28
N GLU A 10 11.85 -4.33 12.31
CA GLU A 10 11.30 -4.10 13.65
C GLU A 10 10.12 -3.12 13.63
N LYS A 11 10.22 -2.03 12.86
CA LYS A 11 9.13 -1.05 12.77
C LYS A 11 7.95 -1.54 11.96
N LEU A 12 8.18 -2.33 10.92
CA LEU A 12 7.10 -2.92 10.14
C LEU A 12 6.31 -3.92 10.99
N ILE A 13 6.99 -4.69 11.83
CA ILE A 13 6.37 -5.60 12.79
C ILE A 13 5.61 -4.82 13.87
N GLU A 14 6.23 -3.80 14.46
CA GLU A 14 5.60 -2.96 15.51
C GLU A 14 4.36 -2.22 14.99
N MET A 15 4.43 -1.68 13.77
CA MET A 15 3.33 -0.94 13.15
C MET A 15 2.15 -1.84 12.79
N ALA A 16 2.40 -3.12 12.52
CA ALA A 16 1.40 -4.13 12.18
C ALA A 16 0.30 -3.63 11.22
N PRO A 17 0.65 -3.12 10.02
CA PRO A 17 -0.31 -2.50 9.11
C PRO A 17 -1.40 -3.47 8.65
N ASP A 18 -2.63 -2.96 8.55
CA ASP A 18 -3.78 -3.68 7.98
C ASP A 18 -3.77 -3.70 6.44
N VAL A 19 -3.16 -2.69 5.82
CA VAL A 19 -3.02 -2.57 4.37
C VAL A 19 -1.64 -2.05 4.03
N ILE A 20 -1.03 -2.61 2.98
CA ILE A 20 0.19 -2.08 2.37
C ILE A 20 -0.18 -1.35 1.08
N LEU A 21 0.15 -0.05 0.99
CA LEU A 21 -0.01 0.76 -0.21
C LEU A 21 1.35 1.00 -0.86
N MET A 22 1.48 0.64 -2.14
CA MET A 22 2.72 0.81 -2.90
C MET A 22 2.48 1.53 -4.23
N MET A 23 3.54 2.15 -4.74
CA MET A 23 3.52 2.75 -6.08
C MET A 23 3.89 1.73 -7.14
N GLY A 24 3.16 1.77 -8.25
CA GLY A 24 3.55 1.16 -9.50
C GLY A 24 4.48 2.07 -10.32
N ASP A 25 5.21 1.46 -11.24
CA ASP A 25 6.21 2.09 -12.11
C ASP A 25 5.70 2.33 -13.55
N GLY A 26 4.39 2.30 -13.75
CA GLY A 26 3.75 2.37 -15.06
C GLY A 26 3.81 1.06 -15.86
N LYS A 27 4.48 0.01 -15.34
CA LYS A 27 4.46 -1.37 -15.88
C LYS A 27 3.74 -2.35 -14.94
N GLY A 28 3.06 -1.81 -13.93
CA GLY A 28 2.51 -2.53 -12.80
C GLY A 28 3.19 -2.08 -11.51
N GLY A 29 3.19 -2.92 -10.50
CA GLY A 29 3.97 -2.73 -9.28
C GLY A 29 4.40 -4.09 -8.71
N PRO A 30 4.97 -4.12 -7.50
CA PRO A 30 5.42 -5.37 -6.90
C PRO A 30 4.22 -6.31 -6.70
N SER A 31 4.43 -7.60 -6.95
CA SER A 31 3.38 -8.59 -6.75
C SER A 31 3.16 -8.86 -5.26
N ALA A 32 1.99 -9.37 -4.89
CA ALA A 32 1.69 -9.76 -3.53
C ALA A 32 2.67 -10.81 -3.00
N GLU A 33 3.09 -11.76 -3.84
CA GLU A 33 4.09 -12.78 -3.49
C GLU A 33 5.45 -12.17 -3.18
N LEU A 34 5.87 -11.17 -3.95
CA LEU A 34 7.12 -10.46 -3.69
C LEU A 34 7.05 -9.66 -2.38
N VAL A 35 5.96 -8.92 -2.17
CA VAL A 35 5.78 -8.08 -0.98
C VAL A 35 5.64 -8.92 0.27
N PHE A 36 4.73 -9.88 0.29
CA PHE A 36 4.46 -10.74 1.44
C PHE A 36 5.47 -11.89 1.57
N GLY A 37 6.41 -12.04 0.63
CA GLY A 37 7.61 -12.87 0.80
C GLY A 37 8.64 -12.26 1.76
N ASN A 38 8.57 -10.94 2.03
CA ASN A 38 9.39 -10.31 3.05
C ASN A 38 8.92 -10.74 4.44
N ARG A 39 9.84 -11.21 5.30
CA ARG A 39 9.52 -11.78 6.61
C ARG A 39 8.79 -10.80 7.54
N ALA A 40 9.18 -9.52 7.55
CA ALA A 40 8.56 -8.53 8.40
C ALA A 40 7.13 -8.21 7.94
N LEU A 41 6.91 -8.14 6.63
CA LEU A 41 5.59 -7.88 6.05
C LEU A 41 4.68 -9.12 6.14
N ALA A 42 5.23 -10.32 6.00
CA ALA A 42 4.50 -11.59 6.13
C ALA A 42 3.83 -11.77 7.51
N ALA A 43 4.39 -11.14 8.55
CA ALA A 43 3.86 -11.20 9.91
C ALA A 43 2.74 -10.17 10.19
N THR A 44 2.39 -9.34 9.22
CA THR A 44 1.41 -8.25 9.40
C THR A 44 -0.03 -8.71 9.09
N PRO A 45 -1.05 -8.04 9.65
CA PRO A 45 -2.44 -8.27 9.26
C PRO A 45 -2.69 -8.11 7.75
N ALA A 46 -1.99 -7.18 7.10
CA ALA A 46 -2.07 -7.00 5.65
C ALA A 46 -1.72 -8.28 4.88
N ALA A 47 -0.70 -9.04 5.30
CA ALA A 47 -0.35 -10.30 4.65
C ALA A 47 -1.42 -11.38 4.88
N ALA A 48 -1.95 -11.48 6.10
CA ALA A 48 -3.01 -12.45 6.43
C ALA A 48 -4.27 -12.22 5.59
N ASN A 49 -4.63 -10.94 5.38
CA ASN A 49 -5.79 -10.54 4.58
C ASN A 49 -5.48 -10.35 3.09
N LYS A 50 -4.22 -10.58 2.67
CA LYS A 50 -3.73 -10.31 1.31
C LYS A 50 -4.02 -8.88 0.83
N ALA A 51 -3.96 -7.92 1.74
CA ALA A 51 -4.30 -6.52 1.53
C ALA A 51 -3.10 -5.71 1.02
N LEU A 52 -2.80 -5.87 -0.27
CA LEU A 52 -1.84 -5.04 -1.02
C LEU A 52 -2.60 -4.18 -2.04
N VAL A 53 -2.42 -2.86 -1.96
CA VAL A 53 -2.92 -1.90 -2.94
C VAL A 53 -1.74 -1.33 -3.71
N VAL A 54 -1.82 -1.36 -5.04
CA VAL A 54 -0.81 -0.80 -5.93
C VAL A 54 -1.48 0.24 -6.83
N LEU A 55 -1.01 1.48 -6.75
CA LEU A 55 -1.48 2.58 -7.60
C LEU A 55 -0.30 3.13 -8.39
N ASP A 56 -0.55 3.60 -9.62
CA ASP A 56 0.47 4.34 -10.37
C ASP A 56 1.00 5.54 -9.56
N GLY A 57 2.31 5.77 -9.55
CA GLY A 57 2.93 6.78 -8.69
C GLY A 57 2.40 8.20 -8.96
N ALA A 58 2.29 8.60 -10.23
CA ALA A 58 1.79 9.92 -10.58
C ALA A 58 0.29 10.06 -10.27
N TYR A 59 -0.46 8.96 -10.35
CA TYR A 59 -1.86 8.91 -9.93
C TYR A 59 -2.01 9.05 -8.40
N MET A 60 -1.14 8.41 -7.61
CA MET A 60 -1.24 8.34 -6.16
C MET A 60 -0.80 9.63 -5.46
N ILE A 61 0.33 10.22 -5.87
CA ILE A 61 0.96 11.36 -5.15
C ILE A 61 1.08 12.63 -5.99
N GLY A 62 0.60 12.63 -7.24
CA GLY A 62 0.72 13.77 -8.14
C GLY A 62 -0.27 14.92 -7.86
N PHE A 63 -1.35 14.67 -7.12
CA PHE A 63 -2.37 15.66 -6.73
C PHE A 63 -2.89 16.55 -7.89
N GLY A 64 -3.04 15.95 -9.08
CA GLY A 64 -3.51 16.62 -10.29
C GLY A 64 -5.04 16.56 -10.49
N PRO A 65 -5.54 16.77 -11.71
CA PRO A 65 -6.98 16.75 -12.01
C PRO A 65 -7.66 15.38 -11.75
N ARG A 66 -6.87 14.30 -11.64
CA ARG A 66 -7.35 12.94 -11.36
C ARG A 66 -7.36 12.58 -9.87
N THR A 67 -7.11 13.53 -8.96
CA THR A 67 -7.05 13.27 -7.52
C THR A 67 -8.37 12.70 -6.97
N SER A 68 -9.51 13.19 -7.46
CA SER A 68 -10.82 12.66 -7.03
C SER A 68 -10.98 11.19 -7.37
N ASP A 69 -10.44 10.76 -8.49
CA ASP A 69 -10.55 9.38 -8.96
C ASP A 69 -9.62 8.49 -8.12
N ALA A 70 -8.39 8.94 -7.87
CA ALA A 70 -7.44 8.23 -7.01
C ALA A 70 -7.98 8.02 -5.60
N ILE A 71 -8.64 9.04 -5.03
CA ILE A 71 -9.31 8.94 -3.72
C ILE A 71 -10.43 7.90 -3.75
N ARG A 72 -11.27 7.90 -4.79
CA ARG A 72 -12.38 6.94 -4.91
C ARG A 72 -11.89 5.51 -5.05
N ASP A 73 -10.89 5.28 -5.90
CA ASP A 73 -10.31 3.95 -6.12
C ASP A 73 -9.63 3.44 -4.85
N LEU A 74 -8.86 4.30 -4.17
CA LEU A 74 -8.23 3.94 -2.90
C LEU A 74 -9.28 3.66 -1.82
N ALA A 75 -10.33 4.48 -1.72
CA ALA A 75 -11.41 4.26 -0.74
C ALA A 75 -12.12 2.92 -0.97
N LYS A 76 -12.43 2.57 -2.22
CA LYS A 76 -13.01 1.26 -2.56
C LYS A 76 -12.09 0.09 -2.20
N ALA A 77 -10.79 0.25 -2.41
CA ALA A 77 -9.81 -0.77 -2.05
C ALA A 77 -9.67 -0.95 -0.52
N LEU A 78 -9.82 0.12 0.25
CA LEU A 78 -9.72 0.10 1.71
C LEU A 78 -11.02 -0.33 2.40
N TYR A 79 -12.18 -0.04 1.81
CA TYR A 79 -13.50 -0.26 2.43
C TYR A 79 -14.50 -0.93 1.46
N PRO A 80 -14.26 -2.18 1.04
CA PRO A 80 -15.09 -2.85 0.03
C PRO A 80 -16.51 -3.21 0.50
N GLU A 81 -16.75 -3.28 1.82
CA GLU A 81 -18.07 -3.64 2.39
C GLU A 81 -18.95 -2.41 2.70
N GLY A 82 -18.47 -1.20 2.41
CA GLY A 82 -19.12 0.07 2.77
C GLY A 82 -19.99 0.73 1.68
N GLU A 83 -20.24 0.05 0.55
CA GLU A 83 -21.19 0.48 -0.51
C GLU A 83 -22.51 -0.32 -0.44
#